data_AF-A0A9X8MGN6-F1
#
_entry.id   AF-A0A9X8MGN6-F1
#
_cell.length_a   1.000
_cell.length_b   1.000
_cell.length_c   1.000
_cell.angle_alpha   90.00
_cell.angle_beta   90.00
_cell.angle_gamma   90.00
#
_symmetry.space_group_name_H-M   'P 1'
#
loop_
_entity.id
_entity.type
_entity.pdbx_description
1 polymer ?
#
loop_
_entity_poly.entity_id
_entity_poly.type
_entity_poly.pdbx_seq_one_letter_code
_entity_poly.pdbx_strand_id
1 'polypeptide(L)'
;MKLTELEEGQLLGIELEAGELFVQFTVLTPDNERVAVFSHNRDTSKIKIRFYALSLRTGLNTVDGFATFGEIESVSCFKSRYTLEGDFGAITVFADTTFIQPAPF
;
A
#
# COMPACT_ATOMS: atom_id res chain seq x y z
N MET A 1 13.46 3.50 4.84
CA MET A 1 12.15 3.06 5.36
C MET A 1 11.92 1.61 4.97
N LYS A 2 11.51 0.78 5.92
CA LYS A 2 11.02 -0.58 5.70
C LYS A 2 9.49 -0.57 5.60
N LEU A 3 8.90 -1.58 4.98
CA LEU A 3 7.44 -1.72 4.89
C LEU A 3 6.76 -1.76 6.27
N THR A 4 7.39 -2.37 7.27
CA THR A 4 6.86 -2.43 8.63
C THR A 4 6.77 -1.06 9.33
N GLU A 5 7.46 -0.05 8.81
CA GLU A 5 7.36 1.34 9.30
C GLU A 5 6.11 2.06 8.76
N LEU A 6 5.26 1.38 7.99
CA LEU A 6 3.99 1.90 7.48
C LEU A 6 2.80 1.55 8.39
N GLU A 7 2.98 0.72 9.42
CA GLU A 7 1.97 0.49 10.47
C GLU A 7 1.58 1.83 11.11
N GLU A 8 0.32 1.97 11.49
CA GLU A 8 -0.32 3.22 11.97
C GLU A 8 -0.39 4.33 10.90
N GLY A 9 0.09 4.08 9.68
CA GLY A 9 -0.04 4.98 8.53
C GLY A 9 -1.44 4.96 7.92
N GLN A 10 -1.70 5.88 6.99
CA GLN A 10 -2.99 6.03 6.30
C GLN A 10 -2.84 5.66 4.83
N LEU A 11 -3.66 4.73 4.34
CA LEU A 11 -3.67 4.37 2.92
C LEU A 11 -4.41 5.45 2.13
N LEU A 12 -3.72 6.17 1.26
CA LEU A 12 -4.28 7.29 0.48
C LEU A 12 -4.67 6.90 -0.94
N GLY A 13 -3.97 5.92 -1.52
CA GLY A 13 -4.08 5.60 -2.94
C GLY A 13 -3.67 4.17 -3.25
N ILE A 14 -4.35 3.57 -4.23
CA ILE A 14 -4.01 2.27 -4.81
C ILE A 14 -4.02 2.45 -6.33
N GLU A 15 -2.88 2.24 -6.97
CA GLU A 15 -2.74 2.26 -8.42
C GLU A 15 -2.21 0.91 -8.89
N LEU A 16 -3.05 0.18 -9.62
CA LEU A 16 -2.68 -1.05 -10.30
C LEU A 16 -2.57 -0.76 -11.79
N GLU A 17 -1.38 -0.97 -12.36
CA GLU A 17 -1.19 -0.84 -13.80
C GLU A 17 -2.04 -1.87 -14.54
N ALA A 18 -2.63 -1.49 -15.68
CA ALA A 18 -3.63 -2.30 -16.39
C ALA A 18 -3.09 -3.66 -16.89
N GLY A 19 -1.82 -3.72 -17.23
CA GLY A 19 -1.08 -4.94 -17.57
C GLY A 19 -0.62 -5.76 -16.36
N GLU A 20 -0.91 -5.31 -15.13
CA GLU A 20 -0.48 -5.93 -13.87
C GLU A 20 1.04 -6.07 -13.76
N LEU A 21 1.80 -5.15 -14.35
CA LEU A 21 3.26 -5.16 -14.27
C LEU A 21 3.80 -4.59 -12.96
N PHE A 22 3.04 -3.67 -12.35
CA PHE A 22 3.36 -3.11 -11.06
C PHE A 22 2.11 -2.67 -10.29
N VAL A 23 2.29 -2.47 -8.99
CA VAL A 23 1.34 -1.77 -8.13
C VAL A 23 2.05 -0.68 -7.35
N GLN A 24 1.35 0.43 -7.14
CA GLN A 24 1.77 1.50 -6.27
C GLN A 24 0.71 1.75 -5.19
N PHE A 25 1.14 1.78 -3.94
CA PHE A 25 0.33 2.30 -2.83
C PHE A 25 0.86 3.67 -2.44
N THR A 26 -0.03 4.65 -2.28
CA THR A 26 0.32 5.92 -1.65
C THR A 26 -0.09 5.85 -0.18
N VAL A 27 0.85 6.12 0.71
CA VAL A 27 0.66 6.05 2.16
C VAL A 27 1.12 7.36 2.79
N LEU A 28 0.34 7.87 3.74
CA LEU A 28 0.80 8.88 4.70
C LEU A 28 1.35 8.13 5.91
N THR A 29 2.63 8.27 6.22
CA THR A 29 3.25 7.60 7.36
C THR A 29 2.80 8.22 8.69
N PRO A 30 3.04 7.54 9.83
CA PRO A 30 2.76 8.11 11.16
C PRO A 30 3.49 9.44 11.42
N ASP A 31 4.63 9.65 10.77
CA ASP A 31 5.42 10.89 10.82
C ASP A 31 4.92 11.98 9.85
N ASN A 32 3.73 11.81 9.26
CA ASN A 32 3.12 12.71 8.27
C ASN A 32 3.94 12.87 6.98
N GLU A 33 4.76 11.89 6.62
CA GLU A 33 5.45 11.85 5.33
C GLU A 33 4.60 11.10 4.30
N ARG A 34 4.48 11.65 3.08
CA ARG A 34 3.81 10.94 1.99
C ARG A 34 4.82 10.10 1.21
N VAL A 35 4.55 8.80 1.10
CA VAL A 35 5.40 7.84 0.41
C VAL A 35 4.63 7.02 -0.61
N ALA A 36 5.34 6.58 -1.65
CA ALA A 36 4.88 5.59 -2.60
C ALA A 36 5.59 4.26 -2.34
N VAL A 37 4.80 3.20 -2.14
CA VAL A 37 5.25 1.81 -2.10
C VAL A 37 5.07 1.21 -3.47
N PHE A 38 6.16 0.94 -4.17
CA PHE A 38 6.14 0.41 -5.53
C PHE A 38 6.59 -1.04 -5.54
N SER A 39 5.85 -1.92 -6.22
CA SER A 39 6.12 -3.35 -6.30
C SER A 39 6.01 -3.87 -7.72
N HIS A 40 7.02 -4.63 -8.17
CA HIS A 40 7.08 -5.23 -9.51
C HIS A 40 7.92 -6.52 -9.50
N ASN A 41 7.80 -7.33 -10.56
CA ASN A 41 8.69 -8.47 -10.79
C ASN A 41 9.99 -8.03 -11.47
N ARG A 42 11.05 -8.83 -11.37
CA ARG A 42 12.35 -8.50 -12.00
C ARG A 42 12.31 -8.58 -13.52
N ASP A 43 11.35 -9.32 -14.05
CA ASP A 43 11.06 -9.45 -15.47
C ASP A 43 9.74 -8.73 -15.81
N THR A 44 9.20 -8.98 -17.00
CA THR A 44 7.91 -8.44 -17.45
C THR A 44 6.73 -9.36 -17.13
N SER A 45 6.92 -10.32 -16.21
CA SER A 45 5.80 -11.15 -15.74
C SER A 45 4.89 -10.33 -14.84
N LYS A 46 3.61 -10.69 -14.86
CA LYS A 46 2.59 -10.04 -14.04
C LYS A 46 2.84 -10.26 -12.55
N ILE A 47 2.66 -9.22 -11.75
CA ILE A 47 2.55 -9.37 -10.30
C ILE A 47 1.22 -10.04 -9.94
N LYS A 48 1.14 -10.56 -8.73
CA LYS A 48 -0.12 -11.09 -8.20
C LYS A 48 -0.54 -10.29 -6.98
N ILE A 49 -1.81 -9.90 -6.96
CA ILE A 49 -2.42 -9.21 -5.81
C ILE A 49 -3.63 -10.01 -5.36
N ARG A 50 -3.82 -10.10 -4.05
CA ARG A 50 -5.01 -10.70 -3.44
C ARG A 50 -5.65 -9.71 -2.48
N PHE A 51 -6.92 -9.47 -2.71
CA PHE A 51 -7.77 -8.68 -1.83
C PHE A 51 -8.60 -9.63 -0.97
N TYR A 52 -8.58 -9.43 0.34
CA TYR A 52 -9.38 -10.19 1.29
C TYR A 52 -10.30 -9.23 2.03
N ALA A 53 -11.61 -9.45 1.86
CA ALA A 53 -12.65 -8.60 2.44
C ALA A 53 -12.44 -7.09 2.20
N LEU A 54 -11.89 -6.72 1.02
CA LEU A 54 -11.62 -5.33 0.70
C LEU A 54 -12.93 -4.52 0.67
N SER A 55 -13.01 -3.48 1.49
CA SER A 55 -14.17 -2.60 1.59
C SER A 55 -13.72 -1.15 1.66
N LEU A 56 -13.88 -0.43 0.55
CA LEU A 56 -13.55 0.99 0.47
C LEU A 56 -14.77 1.83 0.86
N ARG A 57 -14.58 2.74 1.82
CA ARG A 57 -15.62 3.61 2.36
C ARG A 57 -15.34 5.07 1.95
N THR A 58 -16.38 5.81 1.63
CA THR A 58 -16.27 7.24 1.31
C THR A 58 -16.37 8.09 2.58
N GLY A 59 -15.76 9.27 2.57
CA GLY A 59 -15.88 10.25 3.66
C GLY A 59 -14.92 10.03 4.84
N LEU A 60 -13.98 9.08 4.73
CA LEU A 60 -12.87 8.95 5.66
C LEU A 60 -11.81 10.00 5.35
N ASN A 61 -11.34 10.68 6.39
CA ASN A 61 -10.28 11.68 6.29
C ASN A 61 -9.28 11.48 7.43
N THR A 62 -8.01 11.79 7.17
CA THR A 62 -6.99 11.92 8.22
C THR A 62 -7.30 13.11 9.13
N VAL A 63 -6.57 13.23 10.26
CA VAL A 63 -6.70 14.36 11.18
C VAL A 63 -6.47 15.71 10.47
N ASP A 64 -5.57 15.73 9.49
CA ASP A 64 -5.23 16.91 8.68
C ASP A 64 -6.16 17.11 7.47
N GLY A 65 -7.19 16.29 7.32
CA GLY A 65 -8.24 16.45 6.30
C GLY A 65 -7.93 15.81 4.93
N PHE A 66 -6.92 14.94 4.83
CA PHE A 66 -6.66 14.21 3.59
C PHE A 66 -7.62 13.04 3.45
N ALA A 67 -8.23 12.86 2.28
CA ALA A 67 -9.04 11.69 1.99
C ALA A 67 -8.18 10.41 2.11
N THR A 68 -8.73 9.37 2.73
CA THR A 68 -8.04 8.11 2.99
C THR A 68 -8.97 6.92 2.78
N PHE A 69 -8.40 5.75 2.51
CA PHE A 69 -9.08 4.47 2.59
C PHE A 69 -9.09 3.89 4.01
N GLY A 70 -8.39 4.53 4.96
CA GLY A 70 -8.31 4.15 6.36
C GLY A 70 -6.89 3.81 6.81
N GLU A 71 -6.77 3.50 8.10
CA GLU A 71 -5.51 3.19 8.75
C GLU A 71 -4.97 1.81 8.34
N ILE A 72 -3.64 1.70 8.28
CA ILE A 72 -2.90 0.45 8.18
C ILE A 72 -2.61 -0.03 9.61
N GLU A 73 -3.30 -1.07 10.05
CA GLU A 73 -3.17 -1.63 11.41
C GLU A 73 -2.02 -2.64 11.52
N SER A 74 -1.63 -3.26 10.40
CA SER A 74 -0.59 -4.30 10.40
C SER A 74 0.09 -4.44 9.04
N VAL A 75 1.41 -4.65 9.06
CA VAL A 75 2.21 -4.93 7.87
C VAL A 75 3.04 -6.18 8.06
N SER A 76 2.71 -7.25 7.34
CA SER A 76 3.47 -8.50 7.36
C SER A 76 4.31 -8.67 6.10
N CYS A 77 5.60 -8.98 6.27
CA CYS A 77 6.53 -9.24 5.17
C CYS A 77 7.05 -10.68 5.24
N PHE A 78 7.00 -11.43 4.13
CA PHE A 78 7.58 -12.77 4.06
C PHE A 78 8.08 -13.11 2.66
N LYS A 79 9.39 -13.22 2.46
CA LYS A 79 10.00 -13.46 1.13
C LYS A 79 9.48 -12.44 0.11
N SER A 80 9.08 -12.88 -1.08
CA SER A 80 8.53 -12.09 -2.18
C SER A 80 7.06 -11.72 -2.00
N ARG A 81 6.59 -11.53 -0.76
CA ARG A 81 5.24 -11.05 -0.46
C ARG A 81 5.18 -10.13 0.74
N TYR A 82 4.22 -9.22 0.71
CA TYR A 82 3.78 -8.48 1.89
C TYR A 82 2.26 -8.37 1.92
N THR A 83 1.71 -8.11 3.11
CA THR A 83 0.29 -7.83 3.31
C THR A 83 0.14 -6.54 4.10
N LEU A 84 -0.74 -5.66 3.62
CA LEU A 84 -1.25 -4.51 4.36
C LEU A 84 -2.65 -4.90 4.87
N GLU A 85 -2.90 -4.75 6.16
CA GLU A 85 -4.20 -4.98 6.79
C GLU A 85 -4.63 -3.74 7.56
N GLY A 86 -5.92 -3.42 7.52
CA GLY A 86 -6.51 -2.37 8.33
C GLY A 86 -7.97 -2.09 7.98
N ASP A 87 -8.38 -0.84 8.09
CA ASP A 87 -9.76 -0.38 7.91
C ASP A 87 -10.39 -0.76 6.55
N PHE A 88 -9.56 -0.97 5.54
CA PHE A 88 -9.95 -1.31 4.18
C PHE A 88 -10.03 -2.82 3.94
N GLY A 89 -9.71 -3.68 4.92
CA GLY A 89 -9.51 -5.12 4.75
C GLY A 89 -8.04 -5.47 4.58
N ALA A 90 -7.71 -6.54 3.85
CA ALA A 90 -6.31 -6.93 3.63
C ALA A 90 -5.94 -7.01 2.14
N ILE A 91 -4.75 -6.52 1.81
CA ILE A 91 -4.16 -6.52 0.47
C ILE A 91 -2.82 -7.24 0.53
N THR A 92 -2.72 -8.42 -0.07
CA THR A 92 -1.44 -9.15 -0.21
C THR A 92 -0.88 -8.96 -1.61
N VAL A 93 0.38 -8.54 -1.69
CA VAL A 93 1.13 -8.39 -2.94
C VAL A 93 2.21 -9.46 -3.01
N PHE A 94 2.35 -10.09 -4.17
CA PHE A 94 3.43 -11.00 -4.50
C PHE A 94 4.24 -10.38 -5.64
N ALA A 95 5.48 -10.00 -5.32
CA ALA A 95 6.39 -9.32 -6.23
C ALA A 95 7.85 -9.62 -5.85
N ASP A 96 8.74 -9.69 -6.84
CA ASP A 96 10.17 -9.91 -6.59
C ASP A 96 10.86 -8.72 -5.92
N THR A 97 10.40 -7.51 -6.27
CA THR A 97 11.01 -6.25 -5.84
C THR A 97 9.93 -5.36 -5.25
N THR A 98 10.25 -4.73 -4.12
CA THR A 98 9.43 -3.67 -3.52
C THR A 98 10.35 -2.63 -2.92
N PHE A 99 10.05 -1.35 -3.17
CA PHE A 99 10.78 -0.22 -2.61
C PHE A 99 9.82 0.90 -2.23
N ILE A 100 10.30 1.76 -1.32
CA ILE A 100 9.56 2.91 -0.81
C ILE A 100 10.32 4.16 -1.22
N GLN A 101 9.60 5.14 -1.76
CA GLN A 101 10.16 6.42 -2.15
C GLN A 101 9.24 7.57 -1.70
N PRO A 102 9.77 8.79 -1.50
CA PRO A 102 8.94 9.97 -1.27
C PRO A 102 7.94 10.18 -2.41
N ALA A 103 6.74 10.60 -2.07
CA ALA A 103 5.70 10.93 -3.04
C ALA A 103 5.22 12.39 -2.85
N PRO A 104 4.96 13.13 -3.93
CA PRO A 104 4.45 14.49 -3.84
C PRO A 104 3.04 14.53 -3.26
N PHE A 105 2.69 15.67 -2.63
CA PHE A 105 1.31 15.98 -2.24
C PHE A 105 0.43 16.26 -3.47
#